data_AF-A0A950U7U1-F1
#
_entry.id   AF-A0A950U7U1-F1
#
_cell.length_a   1.000
_cell.length_b   1.000
_cell.length_c   1.000
_cell.angle_alpha   90.00
_cell.angle_beta   90.00
_cell.angle_gamma   90.00
#
_symmetry.space_group_name_H-M   'P 1'
#
loop_
_entity.id
_entity.type
_entity.pdbx_description
1 polymer ?
#
loop_
_entity_poly.entity_id
_entity_poly.type
_entity_poly.pdbx_seq_one_letter_code
_entity_poly.pdbx_strand_id
1 'polypeptide(L)'
;LHGRGRAVPVAGVIMAVGALLLAACPPFTTFMGKSLLDEASSAAPHYAWLIAVFIVISAVTGGSVLRVTCRVFLGWGSKEGPAHAIQQARAAEEETSETGGGRDHTPLVMVIVPAVMLLAVLVLGLVPGAVPGVERYAAQFVDHGLYSAWVLHGARVALPVVAPSHISLSDYAYGALSTVGALGVAAAGLFGYRLRGLRRSWPAQRLQAAVWVLRELHSGHIGDYIAWWSAGVSLIGGICLLALR
;
A
#
# COMPACT_ATOMS: atom_id res chain seq x y z
N LEU A 1 16.47 -0.84 13.37
CA LEU A 1 16.59 0.64 13.41
C LEU A 1 15.53 1.24 14.34
N HIS A 2 15.93 1.89 15.45
CA HIS A 2 15.00 2.44 16.44
C HIS A 2 15.46 3.83 16.87
N GLY A 3 14.75 4.89 16.44
CA GLY A 3 15.14 6.28 16.67
C GLY A 3 16.41 6.75 15.93
N ARG A 4 16.96 5.91 15.06
CA ARG A 4 18.18 6.20 14.25
C ARG A 4 17.93 7.26 13.17
N GLY A 5 16.67 7.48 12.76
CA GLY A 5 16.30 8.47 11.75
C GLY A 5 16.12 9.90 12.28
N ARG A 6 16.35 10.16 13.58
CA ARG A 6 16.11 11.49 14.18
C ARG A 6 16.94 12.62 13.55
N ALA A 7 18.08 12.29 12.97
CA ALA A 7 18.94 13.25 12.28
C ALA A 7 18.40 13.69 10.90
N VAL A 8 17.40 13.00 10.35
CA VAL A 8 16.83 13.27 9.02
C VAL A 8 15.30 13.38 9.07
N PRO A 9 14.75 14.39 9.78
CA PRO A 9 13.31 14.49 10.04
C PRO A 9 12.47 14.66 8.77
N VAL A 10 13.01 15.32 7.74
CA VAL A 10 12.33 15.53 6.45
C VAL A 10 11.97 14.21 5.78
N ALA A 11 12.90 13.25 5.76
CA ALA A 11 12.62 11.92 5.21
C ALA A 11 11.53 11.19 6.02
N GLY A 12 11.46 11.43 7.33
CA GLY A 12 10.39 10.92 8.18
C GLY A 12 9.01 11.49 7.83
N VAL A 13 8.93 12.80 7.56
CA VAL A 13 7.69 13.45 7.11
C VAL A 13 7.25 12.92 5.74
N ILE A 14 8.18 12.84 4.78
CA ILE A 14 7.93 12.27 3.45
C ILE A 14 7.38 10.83 3.59
N MET A 15 8.00 9.99 4.42
CA MET A 15 7.54 8.62 4.62
C MET A 15 6.17 8.57 5.33
N ALA A 16 5.91 9.44 6.30
CA ALA A 16 4.62 9.51 6.99
C ALA A 16 3.48 9.93 6.04
N VAL A 17 3.72 10.94 5.20
CA VAL A 17 2.79 11.36 4.16
C VAL A 17 2.53 10.23 3.17
N GLY A 18 3.58 9.55 2.70
CA GLY A 18 3.45 8.36 1.86
C GLY A 18 2.63 7.24 2.50
N ALA A 19 2.81 7.00 3.81
CA ALA A 19 2.03 6.01 4.55
C ALA A 19 0.54 6.35 4.61
N LEU A 20 0.18 7.63 4.79
CA LEU A 20 -1.20 8.10 4.77
C LEU A 20 -1.82 7.99 3.37
N LEU A 21 -1.05 8.30 2.33
CA LEU A 21 -1.49 8.11 0.95
C LEU A 21 -1.72 6.63 0.64
N LEU A 22 -0.87 5.71 1.11
CA LEU A 22 -1.08 4.27 1.00
C LEU A 22 -2.32 3.78 1.77
N ALA A 23 -2.70 4.46 2.84
CA ALA A 23 -3.94 4.19 3.58
C ALA A 23 -5.21 4.72 2.88
N ALA A 24 -5.08 5.30 1.68
CA ALA A 24 -6.15 5.94 0.94
C ALA A 24 -6.82 7.09 1.73
N CYS A 25 -6.02 7.92 2.39
CA CYS A 25 -6.50 9.07 3.14
C CYS A 25 -7.23 10.07 2.22
N PRO A 26 -8.50 10.43 2.51
CA PRO A 26 -9.19 11.49 1.78
C PRO A 26 -8.50 12.85 1.99
N PRO A 27 -8.46 13.76 1.00
CA PRO A 27 -9.08 13.71 -0.33
C PRO A 27 -8.07 13.42 -1.47
N PHE A 28 -7.01 12.66 -1.22
CA PHE A 28 -5.88 12.56 -2.17
C PHE A 28 -6.10 11.53 -3.29
N THR A 29 -5.20 11.49 -4.28
CA THR A 29 -5.32 10.66 -5.49
C THR A 29 -5.61 9.17 -5.22
N THR A 30 -4.99 8.59 -4.19
CA THR A 30 -5.21 7.17 -3.84
C THR A 30 -6.61 6.92 -3.29
N PHE A 31 -7.22 7.90 -2.63
CA PHE A 31 -8.62 7.85 -2.22
C PHE A 31 -9.55 7.85 -3.43
N MET A 32 -9.28 8.69 -4.45
CA MET A 32 -10.05 8.70 -5.72
C MET A 32 -10.00 7.34 -6.43
N GLY A 33 -8.80 6.73 -6.52
CA GLY A 33 -8.66 5.40 -7.12
C GLY A 33 -9.42 4.32 -6.34
N LYS A 34 -9.39 4.39 -5.01
CA LYS A 34 -10.14 3.46 -4.15
C LYS A 34 -11.65 3.66 -4.26
N SER A 35 -12.15 4.89 -4.33
CA SER A 35 -13.60 5.14 -4.45
C SER A 35 -14.17 4.55 -5.74
N LEU A 36 -13.43 4.63 -6.85
CA LEU A 36 -13.83 3.98 -8.11
C LEU A 36 -13.93 2.44 -7.96
N LEU A 37 -13.03 1.83 -7.21
CA LEU A 37 -13.08 0.39 -6.92
C LEU A 37 -14.25 0.03 -6.00
N ASP A 38 -14.53 0.86 -4.99
CA ASP A 38 -15.64 0.66 -4.05
C ASP A 38 -17.00 0.81 -4.77
N GLU A 39 -17.14 1.79 -5.66
CA GLU A 39 -18.33 2.00 -6.49
C GLU A 39 -18.54 0.82 -7.47
N ALA A 40 -17.49 0.42 -8.19
CA ALA A 40 -17.54 -0.74 -9.09
C ALA A 40 -17.91 -2.04 -8.36
N SER A 41 -17.42 -2.21 -7.13
CA SER A 41 -17.76 -3.37 -6.29
C SER A 41 -19.19 -3.32 -5.76
N SER A 42 -19.74 -2.12 -5.57
CA SER A 42 -21.11 -1.90 -5.12
C SER A 42 -22.14 -2.09 -6.23
N ALA A 43 -21.72 -1.95 -7.49
CA ALA A 43 -22.60 -2.13 -8.65
C ALA A 43 -23.18 -3.56 -8.77
N ALA A 44 -22.50 -4.55 -8.19
CA ALA A 44 -22.98 -5.93 -8.18
C ALA A 44 -22.92 -6.55 -6.76
N PRO A 45 -24.03 -7.07 -6.20
CA PRO A 45 -24.09 -7.54 -4.81
C PRO A 45 -23.06 -8.61 -4.44
N HIS A 46 -22.65 -9.45 -5.39
CA HIS A 46 -21.67 -10.52 -5.17
C HIS A 46 -20.23 -10.03 -5.00
N TYR A 47 -19.95 -8.76 -5.31
CA TYR A 47 -18.62 -8.15 -5.15
C TYR A 47 -18.51 -7.22 -3.94
N ALA A 48 -19.58 -6.97 -3.18
CA ALA A 48 -19.57 -6.05 -2.04
C ALA A 48 -18.53 -6.41 -0.94
N TRP A 49 -18.13 -7.69 -0.83
CA TRP A 49 -17.07 -8.12 0.09
C TRP A 49 -15.69 -7.52 -0.25
N LEU A 50 -15.47 -7.11 -1.50
CA LEU A 50 -14.23 -6.47 -1.94
C LEU A 50 -13.99 -5.15 -1.22
N ILE A 51 -15.05 -4.39 -0.89
CA ILE A 51 -14.93 -3.13 -0.13
C ILE A 51 -14.24 -3.37 1.21
N ALA A 52 -14.66 -4.42 1.94
CA ALA A 52 -14.04 -4.80 3.19
C ALA A 52 -12.58 -5.20 2.99
N VAL A 53 -12.28 -5.96 1.93
CA VAL A 53 -10.89 -6.35 1.59
C VAL A 53 -10.02 -5.13 1.28
N PHE A 54 -10.51 -4.17 0.50
CA PHE A 54 -9.79 -2.94 0.19
C PHE A 54 -9.51 -2.14 1.45
N ILE A 55 -10.49 -2.00 2.35
CA ILE A 55 -10.30 -1.32 3.64
C ILE A 55 -9.21 -2.00 4.46
N VAL A 56 -9.26 -3.33 4.59
CA VAL A 56 -8.26 -4.09 5.36
C VAL A 56 -6.87 -3.97 4.74
N ILE A 57 -6.73 -4.16 3.43
CA ILE A 57 -5.43 -4.09 2.75
C ILE A 57 -4.84 -2.68 2.84
N SER A 58 -5.62 -1.63 2.60
CA SER A 58 -5.17 -0.24 2.76
C SER A 58 -4.73 0.05 4.19
N ALA A 59 -5.51 -0.38 5.20
CA ALA A 59 -5.18 -0.23 6.61
C ALA A 59 -3.88 -0.96 6.98
N VAL A 60 -3.73 -2.22 6.57
CA VAL A 60 -2.54 -3.02 6.87
C VAL A 60 -1.31 -2.45 6.18
N THR A 61 -1.44 -1.99 4.93
CA THR A 61 -0.32 -1.45 4.15
C THR A 61 0.14 -0.11 4.70
N GLY A 62 -0.75 0.88 4.78
CA GLY A 62 -0.44 2.19 5.34
C GLY A 62 0.01 2.10 6.80
N GLY A 63 -0.66 1.26 7.60
CA GLY A 63 -0.31 1.05 9.01
C GLY A 63 1.05 0.38 9.20
N SER A 64 1.40 -0.57 8.34
CA SER A 64 2.73 -1.20 8.34
C SER A 64 3.84 -0.20 8.06
N VAL A 65 3.66 0.66 7.06
CA VAL A 65 4.63 1.71 6.72
C VAL A 65 4.71 2.73 7.85
N LEU A 66 3.58 3.22 8.35
CA LEU A 66 3.54 4.20 9.44
C LEU A 66 4.19 3.67 10.72
N ARG A 67 3.97 2.38 11.05
CA ARG A 67 4.66 1.70 12.16
C ARG A 67 6.18 1.77 11.99
N VAL A 68 6.68 1.51 10.79
CA VAL A 68 8.11 1.59 10.48
C VAL A 68 8.59 3.03 10.59
N THR A 69 7.86 4.01 10.05
CA THR A 69 8.18 5.44 10.15
C THR A 69 8.34 5.87 11.61
N CYS A 70 7.33 5.61 12.44
CA CYS A 70 7.37 5.96 13.86
C CYS A 70 8.50 5.25 14.60
N ARG A 71 8.77 3.98 14.30
CA ARG A 71 9.87 3.22 14.93
C ARG A 71 11.24 3.80 14.54
N VAL A 72 11.45 4.13 13.27
CA VAL A 72 12.75 4.59 12.76
C VAL A 72 13.03 6.04 13.14
N PHE A 73 12.07 6.95 12.93
CA PHE A 73 12.27 8.39 13.11
C PHE A 73 11.91 8.87 14.52
N LEU A 74 10.83 8.37 15.12
CA LEU A 74 10.42 8.80 16.47
C LEU A 74 11.03 7.91 17.56
N GLY A 75 11.45 6.69 17.21
CA GLY A 75 11.95 5.72 18.20
C GLY A 75 10.84 5.19 19.10
N TRP A 76 9.64 5.02 18.54
CA TRP A 76 8.51 4.46 19.27
C TRP A 76 8.49 2.92 19.19
N GLY A 77 7.97 2.31 20.26
CA GLY A 77 7.82 0.86 20.41
C GLY A 77 8.91 0.21 21.28
N SER A 78 8.78 -1.09 21.55
CA SER A 78 9.81 -1.83 22.31
C SER A 78 11.04 -2.09 21.44
N LYS A 79 12.23 -2.03 22.05
CA LYS A 79 13.39 -2.75 21.52
C LYS A 79 13.04 -4.25 21.60
N GLU A 80 13.12 -4.94 20.46
CA GLU A 80 12.75 -6.36 20.38
C GLU A 80 13.72 -7.20 21.25
N GLY A 81 13.24 -8.35 21.76
CA GLY A 81 13.97 -9.20 22.70
C GLY A 81 15.22 -9.89 22.10
N PRO A 82 15.96 -10.69 22.91
CA PRO A 82 17.28 -11.22 22.57
C PRO A 82 17.35 -11.98 21.23
N ALA A 83 16.33 -12.77 20.90
CA ALA A 83 16.27 -13.53 19.64
C ALA A 83 16.29 -12.63 18.38
N HIS A 84 15.63 -11.47 18.46
CA HIS A 84 15.58 -10.52 17.35
C HIS A 84 16.89 -9.72 17.22
N ALA A 85 17.60 -9.54 18.33
CA ALA A 85 18.93 -8.94 18.35
C ALA A 85 19.97 -9.86 17.70
N ILE A 86 19.88 -11.19 17.94
CA ILE A 86 20.75 -12.18 17.29
C ILE A 86 20.52 -12.21 15.77
N GLN A 87 19.27 -12.18 15.32
CA GLN A 87 18.97 -12.17 13.88
C GLN A 87 19.39 -10.85 13.20
N GLN A 88 19.25 -9.71 13.88
CA GLN A 88 19.80 -8.43 13.40
C GLN A 88 21.32 -8.43 13.36
N ALA A 89 22.00 -9.08 14.32
CA ALA A 89 23.45 -9.21 14.32
C ALA A 89 23.92 -10.05 13.13
N ARG A 90 23.27 -11.18 12.83
CA ARG A 90 23.58 -12.00 11.64
C ARG A 90 23.37 -11.23 10.33
N ALA A 91 22.25 -10.52 10.20
CA ALA A 91 22.00 -9.70 9.01
C ALA A 91 23.02 -8.56 8.85
N ALA A 92 23.47 -7.97 9.96
CA ALA A 92 24.51 -6.93 9.94
C ALA A 92 25.91 -7.49 9.64
N GLU A 93 26.18 -8.76 9.97
CA GLU A 93 27.41 -9.45 9.59
C GLU A 93 27.44 -9.81 8.09
N GLU A 94 26.28 -10.12 7.50
CA GLU A 94 26.14 -10.35 6.05
C GLU A 94 26.12 -9.05 5.23
N GLU A 95 25.71 -7.93 5.83
CA GLU A 95 25.63 -6.61 5.18
C GLU A 95 27.03 -5.98 5.02
N THR A 96 27.77 -6.44 4.01
CA THR A 96 28.97 -5.73 3.55
C THR A 96 28.56 -4.42 2.89
N SER A 97 29.11 -3.30 3.38
CA SER A 97 28.83 -1.99 2.78
C SER A 97 29.37 -1.95 1.35
N GLU A 98 28.49 -1.92 0.36
CA GLU A 98 28.85 -1.80 -1.07
C GLU A 98 29.62 -0.50 -1.39
N THR A 99 29.60 0.47 -0.47
CA THR A 99 30.29 1.75 -0.57
C THR A 99 31.24 1.96 0.62
N GLY A 100 32.50 2.27 0.33
CA GLY A 100 33.56 2.49 1.33
C GLY A 100 33.66 3.92 1.88
N GLY A 101 32.75 4.83 1.50
CA GLY A 101 32.79 6.25 1.89
C GLY A 101 31.92 6.58 3.12
N GLY A 102 32.34 7.61 3.88
CA GLY A 102 31.62 8.11 5.06
C GLY A 102 30.20 8.61 4.73
N ARG A 103 29.21 8.18 5.52
CA ARG A 103 27.78 8.53 5.39
C ARG A 103 27.43 9.81 6.17
N ASP A 104 28.18 10.88 5.96
CA ASP A 104 28.08 12.07 6.81
C ASP A 104 26.90 12.98 6.44
N HIS A 105 26.38 12.87 5.21
CA HIS A 105 25.23 13.65 4.75
C HIS A 105 24.34 12.84 3.79
N THR A 106 23.05 13.17 3.76
CA THR A 106 22.11 12.61 2.79
C THR A 106 22.11 13.46 1.52
N PRO A 107 22.46 12.90 0.34
CA PRO A 107 22.42 13.63 -0.91
C PRO A 107 21.02 14.22 -1.18
N LEU A 108 20.96 15.48 -1.61
CA LEU A 108 19.69 16.19 -1.85
C LEU A 108 18.76 15.45 -2.82
N VAL A 109 19.32 14.78 -3.83
CA VAL A 109 18.54 14.00 -4.81
C VAL A 109 17.73 12.89 -4.14
N MET A 110 18.24 12.28 -3.07
CA MET A 110 17.52 11.24 -2.31
C MET A 110 16.30 11.77 -1.56
N VAL A 111 16.19 13.09 -1.36
CA VAL A 111 15.04 13.74 -0.70
C VAL A 111 14.13 14.40 -1.72
N ILE A 112 14.71 15.10 -2.71
CA ILE A 112 13.97 15.84 -3.73
C ILE A 112 13.12 14.88 -4.57
N VAL A 113 13.67 13.76 -5.03
CA VAL A 113 12.93 12.84 -5.92
C VAL A 113 11.68 12.28 -5.22
N PRO A 114 11.77 11.69 -4.01
CA PRO A 114 10.57 11.25 -3.29
C PRO A 114 9.60 12.40 -2.98
N ALA A 115 10.09 13.59 -2.64
CA ALA A 115 9.25 14.74 -2.34
C ALA A 115 8.44 15.20 -3.57
N VAL A 116 9.09 15.29 -4.74
CA VAL A 116 8.44 15.65 -6.00
C VAL A 116 7.43 14.59 -6.42
N MET A 117 7.77 13.30 -6.28
CA MET A 117 6.85 12.20 -6.56
C MET A 117 5.61 12.22 -5.64
N LEU A 118 5.81 12.44 -4.33
CA LEU A 118 4.69 12.59 -3.40
C LEU A 118 3.83 13.81 -3.72
N LEU A 119 4.46 14.94 -4.06
CA LEU A 119 3.73 16.15 -4.45
C LEU A 119 2.89 15.90 -5.71
N ALA A 120 3.44 15.20 -6.71
CA ALA A 120 2.71 14.81 -7.90
C ALA A 120 1.48 13.96 -7.55
N VAL A 121 1.63 12.95 -6.67
CA VAL A 121 0.52 12.14 -6.17
C VAL A 121 -0.47 12.98 -5.35
N LEU A 122 -0.04 14.02 -4.65
CA LEU A 122 -0.95 14.87 -3.88
C LEU A 122 -1.80 15.76 -4.80
N VAL A 123 -1.19 16.27 -5.88
CA VAL A 123 -1.80 17.24 -6.79
C VAL A 123 -2.65 16.57 -7.87
N LEU A 124 -2.28 15.39 -8.38
CA LEU A 124 -2.97 14.71 -9.48
C LEU A 124 -4.48 14.53 -9.22
N GLY A 125 -4.86 14.17 -8.00
CA GLY A 125 -6.25 13.96 -7.60
C GLY A 125 -7.04 15.26 -7.43
N LEU A 126 -6.37 16.41 -7.39
CA LEU A 126 -7.01 17.73 -7.32
C LEU A 126 -7.24 18.33 -8.70
N VAL A 127 -6.69 17.74 -9.77
CA VAL A 127 -6.85 18.23 -11.14
C VAL A 127 -8.29 17.98 -11.61
N PRO A 128 -9.08 19.03 -11.91
CA PRO A 128 -10.43 18.86 -12.43
C PRO A 128 -10.39 18.09 -13.75
N GLY A 129 -11.24 17.07 -13.88
CA GLY A 129 -11.31 16.26 -15.09
C GLY A 129 -10.28 15.11 -15.17
N ALA A 130 -9.37 14.97 -14.20
CA ALA A 130 -8.45 13.82 -14.17
C ALA A 130 -9.20 12.50 -14.04
N VAL A 131 -10.10 12.38 -13.04
CA VAL A 131 -10.91 11.17 -12.84
C VAL A 131 -11.84 10.89 -14.04
N PRO A 132 -12.67 11.83 -14.51
CA PRO A 132 -13.48 11.61 -15.72
C PRO A 132 -12.66 11.25 -16.97
N GLY A 133 -11.44 11.80 -17.10
CA GLY A 133 -10.51 11.44 -18.16
C GLY A 133 -10.10 9.97 -18.07
N VAL A 134 -9.67 9.52 -16.89
CA VAL A 134 -9.30 8.12 -16.62
C VAL A 134 -10.47 7.18 -16.91
N GLU A 135 -11.69 7.53 -16.50
CA GLU A 135 -12.89 6.72 -16.75
C GLU A 135 -13.19 6.54 -18.24
N ARG A 136 -13.08 7.62 -19.04
CA ARG A 136 -13.28 7.54 -20.50
C ARG A 136 -12.25 6.64 -21.16
N TYR A 137 -10.97 6.76 -20.79
CA TYR A 137 -9.91 5.90 -21.33
C TYR A 137 -10.05 4.46 -20.84
N ALA A 138 -10.51 4.24 -19.59
CA ALA A 138 -10.79 2.91 -19.07
C ALA A 138 -11.94 2.22 -19.81
N ALA A 139 -13.02 2.94 -20.13
CA ALA A 139 -14.12 2.40 -20.93
C ALA A 139 -13.65 1.99 -22.33
N GLN A 140 -12.78 2.78 -22.96
CA GLN A 140 -12.16 2.39 -24.23
C GLN A 140 -11.26 1.16 -24.07
N PHE A 141 -10.50 1.07 -22.98
CA PHE A 141 -9.56 -0.02 -22.73
C PHE A 141 -10.26 -1.38 -22.53
N VAL A 142 -11.44 -1.38 -21.91
CA VAL A 142 -12.22 -2.60 -21.63
C VAL A 142 -13.05 -3.04 -22.85
N ASP A 143 -13.36 -2.14 -23.79
CA ASP A 143 -14.16 -2.47 -24.98
C ASP A 143 -13.35 -3.22 -26.06
N HIS A 144 -13.30 -4.53 -25.92
CA HIS A 144 -12.62 -5.42 -26.86
C HIS A 144 -13.27 -5.41 -28.25
N GLY A 145 -14.59 -5.18 -28.32
CA GLY A 145 -15.34 -5.12 -29.57
C GLY A 145 -14.90 -3.93 -30.42
N LEU A 146 -14.89 -2.74 -29.82
CA LEU A 146 -14.40 -1.52 -30.45
C LEU A 146 -12.92 -1.63 -30.85
N TYR A 147 -12.09 -2.22 -29.99
CA TYR A 147 -10.68 -2.44 -30.31
C TYR A 147 -10.51 -3.37 -31.52
N SER A 148 -11.22 -4.49 -31.57
CA SER A 148 -11.16 -5.43 -32.71
C SER A 148 -11.73 -4.83 -34.00
N ALA A 149 -12.80 -4.03 -33.93
CA ALA A 149 -13.35 -3.33 -35.08
C ALA A 149 -12.37 -2.28 -35.63
N TRP A 150 -11.67 -1.56 -34.76
CA TRP A 150 -10.66 -0.59 -35.16
C TRP A 150 -9.45 -1.27 -35.82
N VAL A 151 -8.88 -2.31 -35.18
CA VAL A 151 -7.66 -2.98 -35.65
C VAL A 151 -7.90 -3.87 -36.86
N LEU A 152 -8.94 -4.70 -36.84
CA LEU A 152 -9.19 -5.70 -37.89
C LEU A 152 -9.99 -5.13 -39.07
N HIS A 153 -10.85 -4.13 -38.83
CA HIS A 153 -11.78 -3.62 -39.84
C HIS A 153 -11.56 -2.15 -40.20
N GLY A 154 -10.56 -1.48 -39.61
CA GLY A 154 -10.25 -0.08 -39.89
C GLY A 154 -11.39 0.89 -39.51
N ALA A 155 -12.31 0.46 -38.64
CA ALA A 155 -13.47 1.26 -38.27
C ALA A 155 -13.03 2.53 -37.54
N ARG A 156 -13.64 3.68 -37.88
CA ARG A 156 -13.45 4.90 -37.07
C ARG A 156 -14.29 4.79 -35.81
N VAL A 157 -13.63 4.60 -34.68
CA VAL A 157 -14.27 4.47 -33.37
C VAL A 157 -14.31 5.82 -32.66
N ALA A 158 -15.48 6.22 -32.20
CA ALA A 158 -15.65 7.38 -31.31
C ALA A 158 -15.41 6.95 -29.86
N LEU A 159 -14.88 7.85 -29.03
CA LEU A 159 -14.73 7.55 -27.60
C LEU A 159 -16.11 7.36 -26.96
N PRO A 160 -16.29 6.31 -26.13
CA PRO A 160 -17.53 6.11 -25.40
C PRO A 160 -17.77 7.28 -24.44
N VAL A 161 -19.01 7.78 -24.42
CA VAL A 161 -19.46 8.77 -23.43
C VAL A 161 -19.83 8.02 -22.15
N VAL A 162 -18.97 8.15 -21.14
CA VAL A 162 -19.20 7.57 -19.81
C VAL A 162 -19.79 8.63 -18.90
N ALA A 163 -20.86 8.29 -18.18
CA ALA A 163 -21.37 9.14 -17.12
C ALA A 163 -20.31 9.22 -16.01
N PRO A 164 -19.89 10.43 -15.59
CA PRO A 164 -18.84 10.55 -14.59
C PRO A 164 -19.30 9.95 -13.26
N SER A 165 -18.42 9.19 -12.60
CA SER A 165 -18.65 8.76 -11.22
C SER A 165 -18.78 9.97 -10.31
N HIS A 166 -19.56 9.79 -9.25
CA HIS A 166 -19.71 10.79 -8.20
C HIS A 166 -19.25 10.19 -6.88
N ILE A 167 -18.34 10.89 -6.21
CA ILE A 167 -17.84 10.46 -4.90
C ILE A 167 -18.99 10.58 -3.90
N SER A 168 -19.35 9.46 -3.30
CA SER A 168 -20.41 9.36 -2.31
C SER A 168 -19.87 9.59 -0.90
N LEU A 169 -20.78 9.87 0.04
CA LEU A 169 -20.44 9.95 1.47
C LEU A 169 -19.91 8.62 2.02
N SER A 170 -20.37 7.49 1.46
CA SER A 170 -19.88 6.16 1.79
C SER A 170 -18.39 6.01 1.52
N ASP A 171 -17.89 6.60 0.42
CA ASP A 171 -16.49 6.50 0.03
C ASP A 171 -15.61 7.19 1.05
N TYR A 172 -16.00 8.41 1.45
CA TYR A 172 -15.32 9.13 2.54
C TYR A 172 -15.31 8.32 3.84
N ALA A 173 -16.41 7.64 4.17
CA ALA A 173 -16.47 6.78 5.35
C ALA A 173 -15.51 5.58 5.23
N TYR A 174 -15.42 4.94 4.06
CA TYR A 174 -14.50 3.81 3.82
C TYR A 174 -13.03 4.26 3.81
N GLY A 175 -12.72 5.42 3.23
CA GLY A 175 -11.38 6.02 3.25
C GLY A 175 -10.97 6.43 4.67
N ALA A 176 -11.87 7.05 5.43
CA ALA A 176 -11.65 7.37 6.84
C ALA A 176 -11.44 6.11 7.67
N LEU A 177 -12.26 5.07 7.46
CA LEU A 177 -12.11 3.78 8.16
C LEU A 177 -10.77 3.11 7.83
N SER A 178 -10.31 3.17 6.58
CA SER A 178 -9.00 2.66 6.16
C SER A 178 -7.86 3.42 6.84
N THR A 179 -7.98 4.75 6.92
CA THR A 179 -6.98 5.63 7.55
C THR A 179 -6.90 5.41 9.06
N VAL A 180 -8.05 5.36 9.75
CA VAL A 180 -8.13 5.05 11.18
C VAL A 180 -7.64 3.61 11.43
N GLY A 181 -7.97 2.67 10.54
CA GLY A 181 -7.45 1.31 10.57
C GLY A 181 -5.92 1.28 10.47
N ALA A 182 -5.32 2.06 9.58
CA ALA A 182 -3.86 2.18 9.46
C ALA A 182 -3.22 2.72 10.74
N LEU A 183 -3.79 3.77 11.34
CA LEU A 183 -3.35 4.28 12.64
C LEU A 183 -3.45 3.21 13.73
N GLY A 184 -4.56 2.45 13.75
CA GLY A 184 -4.78 1.35 14.68
C GLY A 184 -3.76 0.22 14.52
N VAL A 185 -3.48 -0.21 13.27
CA VAL A 185 -2.46 -1.21 12.95
C VAL A 185 -1.07 -0.73 13.37
N ALA A 186 -0.74 0.54 13.11
CA ALA A 186 0.53 1.13 13.52
C ALA A 186 0.66 1.16 15.05
N ALA A 187 -0.35 1.65 15.75
CA ALA A 187 -0.39 1.71 17.21
C ALA A 187 -0.31 0.31 17.85
N ALA A 188 -1.06 -0.67 17.32
CA ALA A 188 -1.00 -2.05 17.77
C ALA A 188 0.38 -2.68 17.54
N GLY A 189 1.04 -2.36 16.41
CA GLY A 189 2.39 -2.83 16.11
C GLY A 189 3.50 -2.17 16.94
N LEU A 190 3.30 -0.94 17.43
CA LEU A 190 4.25 -0.20 18.27
C LEU A 190 4.06 -0.52 19.75
N PHE A 191 2.83 -0.43 20.24
CA PHE A 191 2.51 -0.47 21.67
C PHE A 191 1.84 -1.78 22.11
N GLY A 192 1.42 -2.62 21.16
CA GLY A 192 0.71 -3.86 21.45
C GLY A 192 1.50 -4.84 22.32
N TYR A 193 2.84 -4.76 22.37
CA TYR A 193 3.63 -5.58 23.31
C TYR A 193 3.24 -5.31 24.78
N ARG A 194 2.98 -4.05 25.16
CA ARG A 194 2.55 -3.69 26.52
C ARG A 194 1.16 -4.24 26.85
N LEU A 195 0.29 -4.34 25.84
CA LEU A 195 -1.07 -4.88 25.97
C LEU A 195 -1.11 -6.42 25.93
N ARG A 196 -0.19 -7.05 25.20
CA ARG A 196 -0.06 -8.51 25.04
C ARG A 196 0.38 -9.22 26.32
N GLY A 197 1.02 -8.52 27.26
CA GLY A 197 1.31 -9.04 28.60
C GLY A 197 0.04 -9.36 29.40
N LEU A 198 -1.10 -8.75 29.06
CA LEU A 198 -2.34 -8.84 29.83
C LEU A 198 -3.44 -9.73 29.21
N ARG A 199 -3.42 -9.98 27.89
CA ARG A 199 -4.42 -10.84 27.22
C ARG A 199 -3.79 -11.73 26.15
N ARG A 200 -3.54 -12.98 26.53
CA ARG A 200 -3.04 -14.06 25.68
C ARG A 200 -4.22 -14.81 25.04
N SER A 201 -4.98 -14.15 24.16
CA SER A 201 -6.10 -14.80 23.47
C SER A 201 -5.59 -15.75 22.37
N TRP A 202 -6.20 -16.94 22.27
CA TRP A 202 -5.91 -17.99 21.28
C TRP A 202 -5.77 -17.51 19.82
N PRO A 203 -6.64 -16.63 19.28
CA PRO A 203 -6.50 -16.15 17.90
C PRO A 203 -5.20 -15.36 17.65
N ALA A 204 -4.69 -14.65 18.66
CA ALA A 204 -3.44 -13.88 18.51
C ALA A 204 -2.22 -14.80 18.33
N GLN A 205 -2.25 -16.02 18.88
CA GLN A 205 -1.16 -16.99 18.75
C GLN A 205 -1.13 -17.62 17.35
N ARG A 206 -2.30 -17.98 16.81
CA ARG A 206 -2.44 -18.50 15.45
C ARG A 206 -1.94 -17.49 14.41
N LEU A 207 -2.33 -16.22 14.56
CA LEU A 207 -1.86 -15.17 13.68
C LEU A 207 -0.35 -14.97 13.78
N GLN A 208 0.22 -15.01 15.00
CA GLN A 208 1.67 -14.92 15.19
C GLN A 208 2.42 -16.09 14.54
N ALA A 209 1.89 -17.31 14.66
CA ALA A 209 2.48 -18.49 14.02
C ALA A 209 2.43 -18.37 12.49
N ALA A 210 1.29 -17.94 11.92
CA ALA A 210 1.17 -17.72 10.48
C ALA A 210 2.15 -16.64 9.97
N VAL A 211 2.27 -15.53 10.69
CA VAL A 211 3.24 -14.47 10.36
C VAL A 211 4.68 -14.96 10.49
N TRP A 212 4.97 -15.83 11.45
CA TRP A 212 6.29 -16.42 11.63
C TRP A 212 6.66 -17.34 10.46
N VAL A 213 5.75 -18.23 10.05
CA VAL A 213 5.93 -19.08 8.86
C VAL A 213 6.12 -18.23 7.60
N LEU A 214 5.32 -17.18 7.42
CA LEU A 214 5.44 -16.28 6.28
C LEU A 214 6.77 -15.52 6.27
N ARG A 215 7.29 -15.18 7.47
CA ARG A 215 8.61 -14.56 7.62
C ARG A 215 9.72 -15.55 7.26
N GLU A 216 9.58 -16.81 7.62
CA GLU A 216 10.56 -17.84 7.26
C GLU A 216 10.59 -18.10 5.75
N LEU A 217 9.44 -17.98 5.08
CA LEU A 217 9.33 -18.00 3.61
C LEU A 217 9.80 -16.70 2.93
N HIS A 218 10.20 -15.69 3.70
CA HIS A 218 10.82 -14.45 3.22
C HIS A 218 12.24 -14.38 3.78
N SER A 219 13.17 -15.05 3.11
CA SER A 219 14.58 -15.03 3.50
C SER A 219 15.24 -13.65 3.31
N GLY A 220 14.54 -12.73 2.64
CA GLY A 220 15.08 -11.42 2.24
C GLY A 220 15.92 -11.48 0.96
N HIS A 221 16.06 -12.66 0.34
CA HIS A 221 16.67 -12.79 -0.98
C HIS A 221 15.76 -12.22 -2.07
N ILE A 222 16.37 -11.56 -3.05
CA ILE A 222 15.68 -10.97 -4.21
C ILE A 222 14.77 -12.00 -4.92
N GLY A 223 15.21 -13.25 -5.00
CA GLY A 223 14.45 -14.35 -5.61
C GLY A 223 13.09 -14.62 -4.95
N ASP A 224 13.00 -14.51 -3.62
CA ASP A 224 11.74 -14.73 -2.89
C ASP A 224 10.72 -13.64 -3.25
N TYR A 225 11.16 -12.38 -3.37
CA TYR A 225 10.28 -11.27 -3.77
C TYR A 225 9.71 -11.48 -5.16
N ILE A 226 10.54 -11.92 -6.13
CA ILE A 226 10.08 -12.20 -7.49
C ILE A 226 9.10 -13.37 -7.50
N ALA A 227 9.36 -14.43 -6.72
CA ALA A 227 8.48 -15.58 -6.62
C ALA A 227 7.11 -15.20 -6.04
N TRP A 228 7.08 -14.46 -4.93
CA TRP A 228 5.83 -13.99 -4.30
C TRP A 228 5.06 -13.02 -5.19
N TRP A 229 5.75 -12.13 -5.90
CA TRP A 229 5.11 -11.23 -6.85
C TRP A 229 4.48 -12.00 -8.02
N SER A 230 5.22 -12.94 -8.60
CA SER A 230 4.75 -13.78 -9.71
C SER A 230 3.57 -14.65 -9.29
N ALA A 231 3.63 -15.24 -8.08
CA ALA A 231 2.53 -16.02 -7.53
C ALA A 231 1.28 -15.16 -7.31
N GLY A 232 1.43 -13.94 -6.78
CA GLY A 232 0.34 -12.99 -6.60
C GLY A 232 -0.31 -12.59 -7.92
N VAL A 233 0.49 -12.19 -8.91
CA VAL A 233 -0.01 -11.83 -10.25
C VAL A 233 -0.71 -13.01 -10.91
N SER A 234 -0.14 -14.22 -10.82
CA SER A 234 -0.74 -15.43 -11.40
C SER A 234 -2.05 -15.80 -10.72
N LEU A 235 -2.14 -15.68 -9.40
CA LEU A 235 -3.37 -15.93 -8.65
C LEU A 235 -4.47 -14.93 -9.05
N ILE A 236 -4.15 -13.64 -9.13
CA ILE A 236 -5.09 -12.60 -9.56
C ILE A 236 -5.55 -12.87 -11.00
N GLY A 237 -4.62 -13.14 -11.92
CA GLY A 237 -4.94 -13.49 -13.30
C GLY A 237 -5.83 -14.73 -13.41
N GLY A 238 -5.56 -15.76 -12.61
CA GLY A 238 -6.38 -16.97 -12.53
C GLY A 238 -7.79 -16.69 -12.01
N ILE A 239 -7.93 -15.88 -10.96
CA ILE A 239 -9.24 -15.46 -10.44
C ILE A 239 -10.00 -14.66 -11.49
N CYS A 240 -9.36 -13.72 -12.18
CA CYS A 240 -9.99 -12.95 -13.26
C CYS A 240 -10.44 -13.85 -14.41
N LEU A 241 -9.61 -14.83 -14.82
CA LEU A 241 -9.97 -15.80 -15.85
C LEU A 241 -11.20 -16.64 -15.46
N LEU A 242 -11.33 -16.99 -14.17
CA LEU A 242 -12.50 -17.72 -13.66
C LEU A 242 -13.74 -16.82 -13.55
N ALA A 243 -13.57 -15.55 -13.20
CA ALA A 243 -14.66 -14.59 -13.03
C ALA A 243 -15.20 -14.01 -14.34
N LEU A 244 -14.40 -14.03 -15.42
CA LEU A 244 -14.77 -13.56 -16.77
C LEU A 244 -15.42 -14.65 -17.63
N ARG A 245 -15.56 -15.87 -17.11
CA ARG A 245 -16.32 -16.96 -17.75
C ARG A 245 -17.78 -16.91 -17.33
#